data_AF-A0A846DHE5-F1
#
_entry.id   AF-A0A846DHE5-F1
#
_cell.length_a   1.000
_cell.length_b   1.000
_cell.length_c   1.000
_cell.angle_alpha   90.00
_cell.angle_beta   90.00
_cell.angle_gamma   90.00
#
_symmetry.space_group_name_H-M   'P 1'
#
loop_
_entity.id
_entity.type
_entity.pdbx_description
1 polymer ?
#
loop_
_entity_poly.entity_id
_entity_poly.type
_entity_poly.pdbx_seq_one_letter_code
_entity_poly.pdbx_strand_id
1 'polypeptide(L)' 'MVTLRSTPYLLMPTDSDDQYMPLVGSNCWTVGRSYDNNFVLSDRWISRNHAMLQCT' A
#
# COMPACT_ATOMS: atom_id res chain seq x y z
N MET A 1 -28.56 9.99 -5.12
CA MET A 1 -27.34 9.64 -5.89
C MET A 1 -26.21 9.59 -4.89
N VAL A 2 -25.81 8.39 -4.45
CA VAL A 2 -24.71 8.23 -3.49
C VAL A 2 -23.41 8.41 -4.26
N THR A 3 -22.69 9.49 -4.00
CA THR A 3 -21.31 9.65 -4.45
C THR A 3 -20.48 8.61 -3.70
N LEU A 4 -20.21 7.46 -4.33
CA LEU A 4 -19.17 6.55 -3.88
C LEU A 4 -17.86 7.34 -3.97
N ARG A 5 -17.41 7.90 -2.85
CA ARG A 5 -16.08 8.53 -2.76
C ARG A 5 -15.08 7.47 -3.21
N SER A 6 -14.39 7.72 -4.32
CA SER A 6 -13.34 6.84 -4.81
C SER A 6 -12.33 6.70 -3.67
N THR A 7 -12.29 5.51 -3.07
CA THR A 7 -11.42 5.24 -1.93
C THR A 7 -10.00 5.23 -2.49
N PRO A 8 -9.07 6.06 -1.98
CA PRO A 8 -7.71 6.05 -2.50
C PRO A 8 -7.07 4.68 -2.28
N TYR A 9 -6.35 4.18 -3.28
CA TYR A 9 -5.66 2.90 -3.22
C TYR A 9 -4.32 3.01 -3.95
N LEU A 10 -3.37 2.18 -3.55
CA LEU A 10 -2.19 1.93 -4.36
C LEU A 10 -2.50 0.76 -5.29
N LEU A 11 -2.11 0.91 -6.56
CA LEU A 11 -2.10 -0.18 -7.51
C LEU A 11 -0.66 -0.69 -7.61
N MET A 12 -0.48 -1.98 -7.42
CA MET A 12 0.78 -2.66 -7.66
C MET A 12 0.61 -3.65 -8.80
N PRO A 13 1.05 -3.30 -10.01
CA PRO A 13 1.10 -4.25 -11.10
C PRO A 13 2.09 -5.37 -10.76
N THR A 14 1.65 -6.61 -10.85
CA THR A 14 2.55 -7.77 -10.79
C THR A 14 2.38 -8.61 -12.06
N ASP A 15 3.36 -9.44 -12.38
CA ASP A 15 3.30 -10.30 -13.57
C ASP A 15 2.14 -11.31 -13.53
N SER A 16 1.54 -11.54 -12.35
CA SER A 16 0.44 -12.50 -12.15
C SER A 16 -0.92 -11.83 -12.05
N ASP A 17 -1.03 -10.75 -11.28
CA ASP A 17 -2.27 -10.00 -11.09
C ASP A 17 -1.99 -8.61 -10.48
N ASP A 18 -2.84 -7.65 -10.77
CA ASP A 18 -2.74 -6.32 -10.16
C ASP A 18 -3.20 -6.38 -8.70
N GLN A 19 -2.31 -6.03 -7.77
CA GLN A 19 -2.67 -5.95 -6.36
C GLN A 19 -3.18 -4.55 -6.01
N TYR A 20 -4.40 -4.52 -5.46
CA TYR A 20 -5.04 -3.30 -4.97
C TYR A 20 -4.85 -3.20 -3.45
N MET A 21 -4.23 -2.10 -3.01
CA MET A 21 -3.96 -1.82 -1.61
C MET A 21 -4.75 -0.59 -1.16
N PRO A 22 -5.97 -0.77 -0.59
CA PRO A 22 -6.83 0.34 -0.22
C PRO A 22 -6.27 1.11 0.98
N LEU A 23 -6.23 2.43 0.88
CA LEU A 23 -5.80 3.35 1.93
C LEU A 23 -7.00 3.71 2.81
N VAL A 24 -7.49 2.73 3.58
CA VAL A 24 -8.65 2.86 4.46
C VAL A 24 -8.33 2.54 5.91
N GLY A 25 -9.03 3.18 6.84
CA GLY A 25 -9.01 2.84 8.27
C GLY A 25 -7.72 3.21 9.01
N SER A 26 -6.76 3.86 8.35
CA SER A 26 -5.54 4.40 8.96
C SER A 26 -5.23 5.78 8.36
N ASN A 27 -4.36 6.54 9.02
CA ASN A 27 -3.77 7.78 8.48
C ASN A 27 -2.30 7.59 8.09
N CYS A 28 -1.75 6.41 8.35
CA CYS A 28 -0.35 6.08 8.12
C CYS A 28 -0.24 4.63 7.61
N TRP A 29 0.53 4.44 6.55
CA TRP A 29 0.85 3.14 5.99
C TRP A 29 2.35 3.03 5.74
N THR A 30 2.97 1.98 6.26
CA THR A 30 4.37 1.66 6.01
C THR A 30 4.52 0.72 4.83
N VAL A 31 5.55 0.94 4.03
CA VAL A 31 5.89 0.13 2.85
C VAL A 31 7.30 -0.40 3.03
N GLY A 32 7.50 -1.70 2.82
CA GLY A 32 8.82 -2.31 2.94
C GLY A 32 8.79 -3.81 2.67
N ARG A 33 9.97 -4.44 2.66
CA ARG A 33 10.10 -5.90 2.48
C ARG A 33 9.77 -6.70 3.73
N SER A 34 9.81 -6.07 4.91
CA SER A 34 9.61 -6.75 6.17
C SER A 34 8.11 -6.93 6.48
N TYR A 35 7.74 -8.06 7.09
CA TYR A 35 6.35 -8.44 7.36
C TYR A 35 5.64 -7.58 8.42
N ASP A 36 6.36 -6.67 9.06
CA ASP A 36 5.86 -5.65 9.98
C ASP A 36 5.32 -4.40 9.26
N ASN A 37 5.48 -4.29 7.94
CA ASN A 37 4.93 -3.19 7.16
C ASN A 37 3.46 -3.43 6.81
N ASN A 38 2.68 -2.35 6.68
CA ASN A 38 1.30 -2.45 6.17
C ASN A 38 1.27 -3.00 4.75
N PHE A 39 2.22 -2.59 3.92
CA PHE A 39 2.38 -3.01 2.54
C PHE A 39 3.73 -3.73 2.37
N VAL A 40 3.67 -5.06 2.34
CA VAL A 40 4.84 -5.92 2.26
C VAL A 40 5.17 -6.21 0.81
N LEU A 41 6.33 -5.75 0.37
CA LEU A 41 6.83 -5.93 -0.99
C LEU A 41 8.00 -6.89 -0.98
N SER A 42 7.77 -8.14 -1.40
CA SER A 42 8.77 -9.23 -1.34
C SER A 42 9.89 -9.13 -2.37
N ASP A 43 10.32 -7.91 -2.71
CA ASP A 43 11.44 -7.66 -3.62
C ASP A 43 12.74 -7.46 -2.83
N ARG A 44 13.80 -8.19 -3.22
CA ARG A 44 15.10 -8.18 -2.53
C ARG A 44 15.78 -6.81 -2.51
N TRP A 45 15.44 -5.90 -3.42
CA TRP A 45 16.01 -4.55 -3.52
C TRP A 45 15.26 -3.53 -2.67
N ILE A 46 14.10 -3.91 -2.13
CA ILE A 46 13.35 -3.06 -1.21
C ILE A 46 13.91 -3.20 0.20
N SER A 47 14.13 -2.06 0.83
CA SER A 47 14.56 -1.96 2.23
C SER A 47 13.54 -2.64 3.15
N ARG A 48 13.99 -3.09 4.33
CA ARG A 48 13.07 -3.67 5.32
C ARG A 48 11.94 -2.70 5.67
N ASN A 49 12.28 -1.44 5.92
CA ASN A 49 11.36 -0.31 6.08
C ASN A 49 11.76 0.73 5.03
N HIS A 50 10.93 0.92 4.01
CA HIS A 50 11.32 1.65 2.81
C HIS A 50 10.68 3.04 2.75
N ALA A 51 9.38 3.14 3.00
CA ALA A 51 8.66 4.40 2.95
C ALA A 51 7.46 4.41 3.90
N MET A 52 6.91 5.61 4.11
CA MET A 52 5.69 5.85 4.84
C MET A 52 4.78 6.76 4.01
N LEU A 53 3.53 6.35 3.84
CA LEU A 53 2.46 7.19 3.31
C LEU A 53 1.65 7.70 4.48
N GLN A 54 1.53 9.02 4.59
CA GLN A 54 0.80 9.66 5.67
C GLN A 54 -0.22 10.64 5.09
N CYS A 55 -1.47 10.52 5.52
CA CYS A 55 -2.52 11.49 5.24
C CYS A 55 -2.65 12.45 6.42
N THR A 56 -2.60 13.75 6.14
CA THR A 56 -2.74 14.86 7.10
C THR A 56 -4.00 15.65 6.84
#